data_AF-A0A4Q5SHR7-F1
#
_entry.id   AF-A0A4Q5SHR7-F1
#
_cell.length_a   1.000
_cell.length_b   1.000
_cell.length_c   1.000
_cell.angle_alpha   90.00
_cell.angle_beta   90.00
_cell.angle_gamma   90.00
#
_symmetry.space_group_name_H-M   'P 1'
#
loop_
_entity.id
_entity.type
_entity.pdbx_description
1 polymer ?
#
loop_
_entity_poly.entity_id
_entity_poly.type
_entity_poly.pdbx_seq_one_letter_code
_entity_poly.pdbx_strand_id
1 'polypeptide(L)'
;MRKSIISATALLLNALLLISTNRSLGQDAPIMALDPTLMAGWSGNLAYGNTWHKSEASSKSNFPYKSTAALRRSVVANFIKRLQSQSSKGAQAIATTFGPGKADYGVFYTQMLKTSALHDYDAADAFAGLILVGYQIVNNVPDAEVTKLMERAARTQIAGMISKNEKLISPATRAKVSEEVKLQTVVLALGLQETLKNNTVDAYRKSISAMFQNQYHLNLAQLKLTNKGFSKK
;
A
#
# COMPACT_ATOMS: atom_id res chain seq x y z
N MET A 1 -4.82 -9.81 -24.83
CA MET A 1 -5.58 -9.43 -23.61
C MET A 1 -4.60 -9.13 -22.49
N ARG A 2 -4.57 -7.90 -21.95
CA ARG A 2 -3.66 -7.49 -20.87
C ARG A 2 -4.36 -7.71 -19.52
N LYS A 3 -3.80 -8.55 -18.65
CA LYS A 3 -4.32 -8.83 -17.29
C LYS A 3 -3.93 -7.67 -16.36
N SER A 4 -4.90 -7.17 -15.57
CA SER A 4 -4.79 -5.96 -14.72
C SER A 4 -4.24 -6.25 -13.31
N ILE A 5 -4.00 -5.24 -12.47
CA ILE A 5 -3.64 -5.44 -11.04
C ILE A 5 -4.86 -5.97 -10.23
N ILE A 6 -6.11 -5.73 -10.68
CA ILE A 6 -7.33 -6.38 -10.19
C ILE A 6 -7.42 -7.83 -10.74
N SER A 7 -6.78 -8.12 -11.88
CA SER A 7 -6.51 -9.52 -12.26
C SER A 7 -5.34 -10.10 -11.45
N ALA A 8 -4.41 -9.27 -10.98
CA ALA A 8 -3.41 -9.67 -10.00
C ALA A 8 -4.06 -9.91 -8.62
N THR A 9 -5.19 -9.28 -8.29
CA THR A 9 -5.98 -9.58 -7.10
C THR A 9 -6.72 -10.91 -7.19
N ALA A 10 -7.22 -11.30 -8.37
CA ALA A 10 -7.68 -12.67 -8.62
C ALA A 10 -6.53 -13.70 -8.55
N LEU A 11 -5.31 -13.34 -9.00
CA LEU A 11 -4.10 -14.16 -8.83
C LEU A 11 -3.63 -14.25 -7.38
N LEU A 12 -3.79 -13.17 -6.59
CA LEU A 12 -3.57 -13.16 -5.14
C LEU A 12 -4.49 -14.16 -4.45
N LEU A 13 -5.74 -14.25 -4.88
CA LEU A 13 -6.70 -15.26 -4.39
C LEU A 13 -6.23 -16.68 -4.72
N ASN A 14 -5.77 -16.94 -5.96
CA ASN A 14 -5.18 -18.24 -6.31
C ASN A 14 -3.88 -18.54 -5.55
N ALA A 15 -3.05 -17.54 -5.27
CA ALA A 15 -1.85 -17.72 -4.46
C ALA A 15 -2.19 -18.01 -2.99
N LEU A 16 -3.20 -17.34 -2.42
CA LEU A 16 -3.75 -17.64 -1.09
C LEU A 16 -4.34 -19.06 -1.04
N LEU A 17 -5.10 -19.45 -2.06
CA LEU A 17 -5.67 -20.81 -2.20
C LEU A 17 -4.60 -21.89 -2.35
N LEU A 18 -3.48 -21.61 -3.05
CA LEU A 18 -2.35 -22.53 -3.19
C LEU A 18 -1.50 -22.65 -1.91
N ILE A 19 -1.53 -21.65 -1.02
CA ILE A 19 -0.86 -21.72 0.28
C ILE A 19 -1.74 -22.48 1.31
N SER A 20 -3.06 -22.53 1.11
CA SER A 20 -4.01 -23.17 2.03
C SER A 20 -4.28 -24.66 1.76
N THR A 21 -3.76 -25.28 0.70
CA THR A 21 -4.08 -26.68 0.34
C THR A 21 -3.52 -27.75 1.27
N ASN A 22 -2.80 -27.41 2.34
CA ASN A 22 -2.18 -28.40 3.23
C ASN A 22 -2.70 -28.46 4.68
N ARG A 23 -3.75 -27.73 5.08
CA ARG A 23 -4.38 -27.94 6.41
C ARG A 23 -5.87 -27.63 6.41
N SER A 24 -6.68 -28.59 6.89
CA SER A 24 -8.02 -28.31 7.39
C SER A 24 -7.90 -27.36 8.60
N LEU A 25 -8.23 -26.09 8.39
CA LEU A 25 -8.44 -25.13 9.46
C LEU A 25 -9.90 -24.68 9.36
N GLY A 26 -10.63 -24.88 10.44
CA GLY A 26 -12.03 -24.49 10.54
C GLY A 26 -12.22 -22.99 10.31
N GLN A 27 -13.36 -22.66 9.72
CA GLN A 27 -13.96 -21.32 9.62
C GLN A 27 -12.92 -20.19 9.64
N ASP A 28 -12.31 -20.01 8.47
CA ASP A 28 -11.51 -18.86 8.08
C ASP A 28 -12.07 -17.60 8.72
N ALA A 29 -11.32 -17.00 9.64
CA ALA A 29 -11.57 -15.60 9.95
C ALA A 29 -11.20 -14.85 8.66
N PRO A 30 -12.17 -14.35 7.86
CA PRO A 30 -11.82 -13.49 6.75
C PRO A 30 -10.94 -12.37 7.32
N ILE A 31 -9.95 -11.91 6.55
CA ILE A 31 -9.32 -10.63 6.87
C ILE A 31 -10.43 -9.61 6.72
N MET A 32 -11.25 -9.43 7.77
CA MET A 32 -12.29 -8.42 7.81
C MET A 32 -11.59 -7.15 7.37
N ALA A 33 -12.15 -6.49 6.36
CA ALA A 33 -11.57 -5.29 5.78
C ALA A 33 -11.12 -4.40 6.94
N LEU A 34 -9.82 -4.39 7.20
CA LEU A 34 -9.29 -3.75 8.38
C LEU A 34 -9.73 -2.31 8.26
N ASP A 35 -10.41 -1.80 9.28
CA ASP A 35 -10.78 -0.40 9.29
C ASP A 35 -9.47 0.39 9.07
N PRO A 36 -9.32 1.09 7.95
CA PRO A 36 -8.06 1.72 7.58
C PRO A 36 -7.72 2.88 8.53
N THR A 37 -8.67 3.35 9.35
CA THR A 37 -8.37 4.29 10.44
C THR A 37 -7.48 3.64 11.52
N LEU A 38 -7.49 2.31 11.64
CA LEU A 38 -6.56 1.53 12.48
C LEU A 38 -5.12 1.52 11.93
N MET A 39 -4.89 2.15 10.78
CA MET A 39 -3.55 2.49 10.29
C MET A 39 -3.08 3.85 10.81
N ALA A 40 -3.83 4.51 11.70
CA ALA A 40 -3.42 5.80 12.28
C ALA A 40 -2.13 5.64 13.11
N GLY A 41 -1.18 6.56 12.92
CA GLY A 41 0.14 6.51 13.56
C GLY A 41 1.22 5.76 12.77
N TRP A 42 0.93 5.40 11.51
CA TRP A 42 1.93 4.89 10.57
C TRP A 42 2.96 5.96 10.16
N SER A 43 4.07 5.53 9.56
CA SER A 43 5.17 6.38 9.08
C SER A 43 4.77 7.43 8.02
N GLY A 44 3.49 7.53 7.66
CA GLY A 44 2.95 8.62 6.85
C GLY A 44 3.28 10.01 7.38
N ASN A 45 3.19 10.23 8.69
CA ASN A 45 3.60 11.52 9.28
C ASN A 45 5.11 11.82 9.11
N LEU A 46 5.94 10.81 8.83
CA LEU A 46 7.36 11.02 8.56
C LEU A 46 7.61 11.47 7.12
N ALA A 47 6.70 11.20 6.18
CA ALA A 47 6.89 11.47 4.75
C ALA A 47 6.29 12.81 4.27
N TYR A 48 5.20 13.29 4.88
CA TYR A 48 4.36 14.37 4.33
C TYR A 48 4.34 15.67 5.15
N GLY A 49 5.45 16.03 5.78
CA GLY A 49 5.58 17.32 6.47
C GLY A 49 5.53 18.55 5.55
N ASN A 50 5.52 18.36 4.22
CA ASN A 50 5.54 19.43 3.23
C ASN A 50 4.29 19.34 2.34
N THR A 51 3.62 20.48 2.15
CA THR A 51 2.46 20.66 1.27
C THR A 51 2.69 20.11 -0.14
N TRP A 52 1.67 19.45 -0.71
CA TRP A 52 1.62 19.00 -2.11
C TRP A 52 1.62 20.20 -3.07
N HIS A 53 2.74 20.89 -3.20
CA HIS A 53 2.93 21.93 -4.22
C HIS A 53 3.48 21.31 -5.50
N LYS A 54 3.42 22.07 -6.62
CA LYS A 54 4.07 21.73 -7.89
C LYS A 54 5.53 21.33 -7.62
N SER A 55 5.82 20.04 -7.62
CA SER A 55 7.18 19.54 -7.45
C SER A 55 7.95 19.80 -8.73
N GLU A 56 8.99 20.62 -8.66
CA GLU A 56 10.02 20.68 -9.70
C GLU A 56 10.70 19.31 -9.83
N ALA A 57 11.13 18.96 -11.04
CA ALA A 57 11.79 17.69 -11.30
C ALA A 57 13.11 17.60 -10.51
N SER A 58 13.19 16.65 -9.58
CA SER A 58 14.41 16.38 -8.81
C SER A 58 15.47 15.71 -9.72
N SER A 59 16.72 16.15 -9.62
CA SER A 59 17.87 15.48 -10.28
C SER A 59 18.12 14.09 -9.70
N LYS A 60 17.76 13.87 -8.42
CA LYS A 60 17.76 12.55 -7.79
C LYS A 60 16.42 11.87 -8.05
N SER A 61 16.44 10.94 -8.99
CA SER A 61 15.28 10.12 -9.31
C SER A 61 15.15 8.93 -8.36
N ASN A 62 16.23 8.26 -7.97
CA ASN A 62 16.14 6.96 -7.27
C ASN A 62 16.41 7.04 -5.76
N PHE A 63 15.64 6.25 -5.01
CA PHE A 63 15.71 6.12 -3.55
C PHE A 63 15.82 4.65 -3.16
N PRO A 64 16.88 3.96 -3.58
CA PRO A 64 17.04 2.55 -3.29
C PRO A 64 17.18 2.31 -1.79
N TYR A 65 16.75 1.14 -1.36
CA TYR A 65 16.95 0.64 -0.01
C TYR A 65 17.08 -0.88 0.01
N LYS A 66 17.66 -1.44 1.08
CA LYS A 66 17.83 -2.89 1.22
C LYS A 66 16.74 -3.48 2.10
N SER A 67 15.91 -4.35 1.54
CA SER A 67 14.96 -5.17 2.31
C SER A 67 15.61 -6.48 2.74
N THR A 68 15.20 -7.01 3.89
CA THR A 68 15.63 -8.33 4.39
C THR A 68 14.43 -9.05 5.01
N ALA A 69 14.46 -10.38 5.08
CA ALA A 69 13.41 -11.14 5.75
C ALA A 69 13.24 -10.73 7.22
N ALA A 70 14.35 -10.44 7.93
CA ALA A 70 14.32 -9.97 9.31
C ALA A 70 13.63 -8.60 9.44
N LEU A 71 13.91 -7.66 8.52
CA LEU A 71 13.25 -6.36 8.50
C LEU A 71 11.74 -6.50 8.26
N ARG A 72 11.32 -7.31 7.29
CA ARG A 72 9.91 -7.55 6.99
C ARG A 72 9.15 -8.17 8.16
N ARG A 73 9.75 -9.15 8.84
CA ARG A 73 9.19 -9.74 10.08
C ARG A 73 9.07 -8.71 11.20
N SER A 74 10.07 -7.85 11.37
CA SER A 74 10.04 -6.74 12.34
C SER A 74 8.92 -5.74 12.02
N VAL A 75 8.74 -5.40 10.75
CA VAL A 75 7.64 -4.52 10.29
C VAL A 75 6.27 -5.11 10.64
N VAL A 76 6.06 -6.40 10.35
CA VAL A 76 4.80 -7.08 10.70
C VAL A 76 4.59 -7.13 12.22
N ALA A 77 5.60 -7.55 12.99
CA ALA A 77 5.49 -7.64 14.45
C ALA A 77 5.17 -6.27 15.08
N ASN A 78 5.83 -5.21 14.62
CA ASN A 78 5.55 -3.85 15.07
C ASN A 78 4.15 -3.40 14.68
N PHE A 79 3.68 -3.78 13.50
CA PHE A 79 2.33 -3.44 13.06
C PHE A 79 1.27 -4.14 13.91
N ILE A 80 1.40 -5.45 14.15
CA ILE A 80 0.51 -6.23 15.04
C ILE A 80 0.47 -5.58 16.43
N LYS A 81 1.63 -5.24 16.99
CA LYS A 81 1.72 -4.60 18.32
C LYS A 81 0.95 -3.28 18.39
N ARG A 82 1.08 -2.41 17.39
CA ARG A 82 0.31 -1.13 17.33
C ARG A 82 -1.18 -1.41 17.21
N LEU A 83 -1.54 -2.31 16.29
CA LEU A 83 -2.91 -2.64 15.97
C LEU A 83 -3.65 -3.27 17.16
N GLN A 84 -2.95 -3.99 18.04
CA GLN A 84 -3.54 -4.64 19.22
C GLN A 84 -4.32 -3.66 20.12
N SER A 85 -3.82 -2.42 20.25
CA SER A 85 -4.46 -1.37 21.08
C SER A 85 -5.70 -0.74 20.45
N GLN A 86 -5.84 -0.83 19.13
CA GLN A 86 -6.91 -0.19 18.36
C GLN A 86 -7.95 -1.22 17.90
N SER A 87 -7.52 -2.45 17.61
CA SER A 87 -8.34 -3.56 17.16
C SER A 87 -7.62 -4.90 17.39
N SER A 88 -8.00 -5.61 18.45
CA SER A 88 -7.49 -6.95 18.75
C SER A 88 -7.79 -7.94 17.61
N LYS A 89 -9.00 -7.88 17.03
CA LYS A 89 -9.40 -8.68 15.86
C LYS A 89 -8.51 -8.40 14.66
N GLY A 90 -8.22 -7.12 14.40
CA GLY A 90 -7.37 -6.74 13.27
C GLY A 90 -5.93 -7.22 13.44
N ALA A 91 -5.38 -7.08 14.65
CA ALA A 91 -4.06 -7.59 14.99
C ALA A 91 -3.98 -9.11 14.81
N GLN A 92 -5.01 -9.86 15.21
CA GLN A 92 -5.11 -11.30 15.01
C GLN A 92 -5.19 -11.68 13.53
N ALA A 93 -5.93 -10.93 12.71
CA ALA A 93 -5.99 -11.16 11.27
C ALA A 93 -4.61 -11.00 10.63
N ILE A 94 -3.90 -9.91 10.92
CA ILE A 94 -2.53 -9.69 10.43
C ILE A 94 -1.56 -10.76 10.93
N ALA A 95 -1.65 -11.15 12.21
CA ALA A 95 -0.81 -12.22 12.75
C ALA A 95 -1.04 -13.56 12.04
N THR A 96 -2.30 -13.88 11.73
CA THR A 96 -2.67 -15.11 11.02
C THR A 96 -2.15 -15.11 9.58
N THR A 97 -2.19 -13.97 8.90
CA THR A 97 -1.78 -13.85 7.48
C THR A 97 -0.28 -13.66 7.30
N PHE A 98 0.36 -12.81 8.10
CA PHE A 98 1.73 -12.33 7.90
C PHE A 98 2.69 -12.60 9.08
N GLY A 99 2.21 -13.22 10.16
CA GLY A 99 3.04 -13.54 11.33
C GLY A 99 4.19 -14.52 11.05
N PRO A 100 4.96 -14.91 12.08
CA PRO A 100 6.06 -15.86 11.94
C PRO A 100 5.64 -17.18 11.28
N GLY A 101 6.36 -17.59 10.23
CA GLY A 101 6.05 -18.81 9.47
C GLY A 101 4.83 -18.70 8.54
N LYS A 102 4.25 -17.51 8.38
CA LYS A 102 3.12 -17.24 7.47
C LYS A 102 3.60 -16.59 6.17
N ALA A 103 2.67 -16.04 5.39
CA ALA A 103 2.96 -15.46 4.10
C ALA A 103 3.85 -14.22 4.22
N ASP A 104 4.65 -13.99 3.19
CA ASP A 104 5.53 -12.82 3.09
C ASP A 104 4.85 -11.74 2.26
N TYR A 105 4.51 -10.60 2.88
CA TYR A 105 3.86 -9.49 2.18
C TYR A 105 4.68 -8.96 1.00
N GLY A 106 6.01 -9.12 1.02
CA GLY A 106 6.86 -8.72 -0.10
C GLY A 106 6.55 -9.52 -1.36
N VAL A 107 6.20 -10.81 -1.25
CA VAL A 107 5.79 -11.63 -2.42
C VAL A 107 4.52 -11.08 -3.05
N PHE A 108 3.54 -10.70 -2.21
CA PHE A 108 2.31 -10.09 -2.67
C PHE A 108 2.55 -8.71 -3.30
N TYR A 109 3.41 -7.91 -2.69
CA TYR A 109 3.80 -6.61 -3.23
C TYR A 109 4.48 -6.76 -4.61
N THR A 110 5.48 -7.64 -4.75
CA THR A 110 6.12 -7.91 -6.05
C THR A 110 5.11 -8.42 -7.09
N GLN A 111 4.12 -9.23 -6.68
CA GLN A 111 3.06 -9.69 -7.57
C GLN A 111 2.18 -8.53 -8.08
N MET A 112 1.86 -7.54 -7.24
CA MET A 112 1.14 -6.32 -7.64
C MET A 112 1.96 -5.51 -8.66
N LEU A 113 3.29 -5.53 -8.57
CA LEU A 113 4.15 -4.75 -9.46
C LEU A 113 4.35 -5.36 -10.85
N LYS A 114 3.99 -6.63 -11.11
CA LYS A 114 4.30 -7.33 -12.37
C LYS A 114 3.83 -6.60 -13.63
N THR A 115 2.71 -5.87 -13.56
CA THR A 115 2.16 -5.10 -14.68
C THR A 115 2.37 -3.60 -14.54
N SER A 116 2.99 -3.17 -13.44
CA SER A 116 3.27 -1.78 -13.13
C SER A 116 4.55 -1.28 -13.83
N ALA A 117 4.77 0.04 -13.77
CA ALA A 117 6.04 0.71 -14.04
C ALA A 117 6.85 1.02 -12.77
N LEU A 118 6.31 0.67 -11.59
CA LEU A 118 6.99 0.79 -10.30
C LEU A 118 7.87 -0.43 -10.03
N HIS A 119 8.92 -0.25 -9.23
CA HIS A 119 9.88 -1.29 -8.90
C HIS A 119 9.87 -1.62 -7.41
N ASP A 120 10.32 -2.83 -7.13
CA ASP A 120 10.60 -3.24 -5.77
C ASP A 120 11.88 -2.52 -5.27
N TYR A 121 11.99 -2.35 -3.95
CA TYR A 121 13.17 -1.79 -3.27
C TYR A 121 13.54 -0.32 -3.59
N ASP A 122 12.61 0.46 -4.14
CA ASP A 122 12.73 1.92 -4.25
C ASP A 122 11.65 2.61 -3.38
N ALA A 123 12.05 3.59 -2.57
CA ALA A 123 11.14 4.25 -1.66
C ALA A 123 10.07 5.06 -2.40
N ALA A 124 10.43 5.78 -3.46
CA ALA A 124 9.46 6.56 -4.22
C ALA A 124 8.43 5.65 -4.89
N ASP A 125 8.87 4.47 -5.36
CA ASP A 125 7.97 3.47 -5.92
C ASP A 125 7.03 2.87 -4.86
N ALA A 126 7.51 2.57 -3.66
CA ALA A 126 6.67 2.11 -2.54
C ALA A 126 5.57 3.11 -2.17
N PHE A 127 5.94 4.38 -1.97
CA PHE A 127 4.98 5.44 -1.65
C PHE A 127 4.01 5.73 -2.80
N ALA A 128 4.48 5.71 -4.05
CA ALA A 128 3.62 5.85 -5.21
C ALA A 128 2.60 4.70 -5.30
N GLY A 129 3.02 3.46 -5.04
CA GLY A 129 2.14 2.29 -5.00
C GLY A 129 1.01 2.45 -3.98
N LEU A 130 1.33 2.90 -2.77
CA LEU A 130 0.32 3.16 -1.74
C LEU A 130 -0.72 4.19 -2.18
N ILE A 131 -0.27 5.33 -2.71
CA ILE A 131 -1.18 6.41 -3.15
C ILE A 131 -2.02 5.97 -4.34
N LEU A 132 -1.44 5.26 -5.31
CA LEU A 132 -2.16 4.77 -6.48
C LEU A 132 -3.26 3.78 -6.07
N VAL A 133 -2.96 2.81 -5.21
CA VAL A 133 -3.97 1.88 -4.67
C VAL A 133 -5.06 2.64 -3.92
N GLY A 134 -4.68 3.60 -3.06
CA GLY A 134 -5.65 4.46 -2.38
C GLY A 134 -6.55 5.24 -3.34
N TYR A 135 -5.96 5.84 -4.39
CA TYR A 135 -6.66 6.61 -5.40
C TYR A 135 -7.67 5.75 -6.16
N GLN A 136 -7.26 4.55 -6.58
CA GLN A 136 -8.10 3.59 -7.29
C GLN A 136 -9.29 3.16 -6.44
N ILE A 137 -9.07 2.86 -5.16
CA ILE A 137 -10.15 2.54 -4.22
C ILE A 137 -11.11 3.73 -4.11
N VAL A 138 -10.62 4.90 -3.69
CA VAL A 138 -11.47 6.08 -3.41
C VAL A 138 -12.28 6.50 -4.64
N ASN A 139 -11.67 6.52 -5.82
CA ASN A 139 -12.31 6.98 -7.05
C ASN A 139 -12.97 5.84 -7.85
N ASN A 140 -12.95 4.60 -7.36
CA ASN A 140 -13.43 3.41 -8.07
C ASN A 140 -12.86 3.30 -9.50
N VAL A 141 -11.56 3.57 -9.63
CA VAL A 141 -10.86 3.54 -10.93
C VAL A 141 -10.33 2.13 -11.16
N PRO A 142 -10.76 1.43 -12.23
CA PRO A 142 -10.23 0.13 -12.60
C PRO A 142 -8.75 0.22 -12.97
N ASP A 143 -8.00 -0.82 -12.66
CA ASP A 143 -6.56 -0.88 -12.90
C ASP A 143 -6.16 -0.77 -14.37
N ALA A 144 -7.04 -1.16 -15.29
CA ALA A 144 -6.79 -1.01 -16.72
C ALA A 144 -6.72 0.48 -17.15
N GLU A 145 -7.30 1.38 -16.37
CA GLU A 145 -7.29 2.83 -16.63
C GLU A 145 -6.03 3.51 -16.06
N VAL A 146 -5.34 2.87 -15.11
CA VAL A 146 -4.06 3.36 -14.57
C VAL A 146 -2.92 2.87 -15.47
N THR A 147 -2.49 3.73 -16.39
CA THR A 147 -1.43 3.37 -17.34
C THR A 147 -0.04 3.46 -16.71
N LYS A 148 0.93 2.72 -17.28
CA LYS A 148 2.35 2.83 -16.90
C LYS A 148 2.91 4.26 -16.95
N LEU A 149 2.38 5.09 -17.85
CA LEU A 149 2.79 6.50 -17.95
C LEU A 149 2.29 7.31 -16.75
N MET A 150 1.04 7.08 -16.34
CA MET A 150 0.46 7.70 -15.13
C MET A 150 1.21 7.27 -13.87
N GLU A 151 1.57 5.99 -13.75
CA GLU A 151 2.35 5.47 -12.62
C GLU A 151 3.72 6.15 -12.52
N ARG A 152 4.46 6.24 -13.63
CA ARG A 152 5.76 6.95 -13.69
C ARG A 152 5.62 8.41 -13.30
N ALA A 153 4.54 9.06 -13.72
CA ALA A 153 4.31 10.46 -13.42
C ALA A 153 3.97 10.69 -11.94
N ALA A 154 3.11 9.85 -11.35
CA ALA A 154 2.85 9.85 -9.91
C ALA A 154 4.13 9.61 -9.11
N ARG A 155 4.90 8.59 -9.49
CA ARG A 155 6.21 8.27 -8.93
C ARG A 155 7.19 9.44 -8.97
N THR A 156 7.21 10.20 -10.06
CA THR A 156 8.08 11.38 -10.21
C THR A 156 7.71 12.48 -9.20
N GLN A 157 6.41 12.73 -8.99
CA GLN A 157 5.95 13.68 -7.97
C GLN A 157 6.37 13.24 -6.56
N ILE A 158 6.19 11.95 -6.25
CA ILE A 158 6.60 11.38 -4.95
C ILE A 158 8.11 11.44 -4.74
N ALA A 159 8.91 11.14 -5.76
CA ALA A 159 10.36 11.28 -5.72
C ALA A 159 10.79 12.73 -5.37
N GLY A 160 10.10 13.73 -5.91
CA GLY A 160 10.32 15.15 -5.57
C GLY A 160 9.93 15.52 -4.12
N MET A 161 8.98 14.81 -3.52
CA MET A 161 8.65 14.99 -2.10
C MET A 161 9.68 14.30 -1.19
N ILE A 162 10.05 13.07 -1.52
CA ILE A 162 11.04 12.30 -0.75
C ILE A 162 12.42 12.95 -0.80
N SER A 163 12.82 13.54 -1.94
CA SER A 163 14.12 14.23 -2.06
C SER A 163 14.29 15.37 -1.05
N LYS A 164 13.18 15.99 -0.63
CA LYS A 164 13.13 17.09 0.34
C LYS A 164 12.91 16.62 1.78
N ASN A 165 12.83 15.31 2.01
CA ASN A 165 12.54 14.75 3.32
C ASN A 165 13.81 14.23 3.99
N GLU A 166 14.33 15.01 4.93
CA GLU A 166 15.57 14.68 5.64
C GLU A 166 15.50 13.37 6.43
N LYS A 167 14.31 12.98 6.90
CA LYS A 167 14.10 11.75 7.68
C LYS A 167 14.30 10.49 6.81
N LEU A 168 14.17 10.61 5.49
CA LEU A 168 14.35 9.51 4.53
C LEU A 168 15.76 9.49 3.90
N ILE A 169 16.67 10.37 4.34
CA ILE A 169 18.08 10.36 3.88
C ILE A 169 18.79 9.09 4.37
N SER A 170 18.59 8.70 5.63
CA SER A 170 19.18 7.48 6.20
C SER A 170 18.69 6.23 5.46
N PRO A 171 19.60 5.39 4.92
CA PRO A 171 19.21 4.14 4.26
C PRO A 171 18.42 3.19 5.16
N ALA A 172 18.77 3.12 6.45
CA ALA A 172 18.08 2.25 7.41
C ALA A 172 16.65 2.73 7.70
N THR A 173 16.46 4.03 7.92
CA THR A 173 15.13 4.63 8.12
C THR A 173 14.28 4.47 6.86
N ARG A 174 14.86 4.75 5.69
CA ARG A 174 14.20 4.57 4.40
C ARG A 174 13.74 3.14 4.18
N ALA A 175 14.58 2.15 4.51
CA ALA A 175 14.24 0.74 4.37
C ALA A 175 13.05 0.38 5.26
N LYS A 176 13.09 0.76 6.54
CA LYS A 176 12.00 0.48 7.49
C LYS A 176 10.69 1.11 7.03
N VAL A 177 10.70 2.40 6.71
CA VAL A 177 9.50 3.14 6.29
C VAL A 177 8.93 2.58 4.98
N SER A 178 9.78 2.30 3.99
CA SER A 178 9.30 1.77 2.71
C SER A 178 8.73 0.36 2.85
N GLU A 179 9.29 -0.47 3.74
CA GLU A 179 8.75 -1.80 4.05
C GLU A 179 7.41 -1.73 4.80
N GLU A 180 7.24 -0.76 5.70
CA GLU A 180 5.91 -0.47 6.27
C GLU A 180 4.96 -0.12 5.12
N VAL A 181 5.25 0.89 4.31
CA VAL A 181 4.40 1.34 3.19
C VAL A 181 4.00 0.19 2.25
N LYS A 182 4.89 -0.75 1.94
CA LYS A 182 4.54 -1.96 1.19
C LYS A 182 3.50 -2.81 1.90
N LEU A 183 3.69 -3.10 3.19
CA LEU A 183 2.71 -3.84 3.98
C LEU A 183 1.35 -3.12 3.98
N GLN A 184 1.31 -1.80 4.11
CA GLN A 184 0.06 -1.02 3.98
C GLN A 184 -0.60 -1.27 2.65
N THR A 185 0.16 -1.13 1.57
CA THR A 185 -0.32 -1.27 0.19
C THR A 185 -0.97 -2.63 -0.02
N VAL A 186 -0.32 -3.70 0.46
CA VAL A 186 -0.84 -5.06 0.41
C VAL A 186 -2.11 -5.19 1.26
N VAL A 187 -2.13 -4.66 2.48
CA VAL A 187 -3.32 -4.69 3.35
C VAL A 187 -4.51 -3.96 2.73
N LEU A 188 -4.29 -2.81 2.09
CA LEU A 188 -5.36 -2.07 1.41
C LEU A 188 -5.92 -2.86 0.21
N ALA A 189 -5.04 -3.47 -0.58
CA ALA A 189 -5.44 -4.29 -1.72
C ALA A 189 -6.24 -5.53 -1.29
N LEU A 190 -5.83 -6.19 -0.19
CA LEU A 190 -6.57 -7.32 0.38
C LEU A 190 -7.91 -6.89 0.99
N GLY A 191 -7.95 -5.73 1.66
CA GLY A 191 -9.18 -5.18 2.22
C GLY A 191 -10.22 -4.88 1.13
N LEU A 192 -9.79 -4.29 0.00
CA LEU A 192 -10.68 -4.08 -1.14
C LEU A 192 -11.27 -5.40 -1.65
N GLN A 193 -10.45 -6.44 -1.82
CA GLN A 193 -10.92 -7.75 -2.27
C GLN A 193 -12.00 -8.31 -1.34
N GLU A 194 -11.80 -8.21 -0.03
CA GLU A 194 -12.78 -8.69 0.92
C GLU A 194 -14.09 -7.90 0.86
N THR A 195 -14.02 -6.59 0.68
CA THR A 195 -15.22 -5.74 0.58
C THR A 195 -16.01 -5.98 -0.70
N LEU A 196 -15.34 -6.38 -1.79
CA LEU A 196 -15.99 -6.80 -3.03
C LEU A 196 -16.79 -8.10 -2.82
N LYS A 197 -16.26 -9.06 -2.06
CA LYS A 197 -16.98 -10.31 -1.72
C LYS A 197 -18.19 -10.05 -0.83
N ASN A 198 -18.05 -9.13 0.12
CA ASN A 198 -19.07 -8.86 1.14
C ASN A 198 -19.99 -7.69 0.79
N ASN A 199 -19.89 -7.13 -0.43
CA ASN A 199 -20.68 -5.98 -0.90
C ASN A 199 -20.62 -4.74 0.03
N THR A 200 -19.44 -4.43 0.57
CA THR A 200 -19.19 -3.32 1.52
C THR A 200 -18.22 -2.26 0.97
N VAL A 201 -18.02 -2.25 -0.35
CA VAL A 201 -17.01 -1.42 -1.02
C VAL A 201 -17.18 0.08 -0.73
N ASP A 202 -18.40 0.61 -0.69
CA ASP A 202 -18.61 2.06 -0.49
C ASP A 202 -18.23 2.53 0.92
N ALA A 203 -18.49 1.72 1.94
CA ALA A 203 -18.03 2.01 3.30
C ALA A 203 -16.49 1.99 3.36
N TYR A 204 -15.87 1.01 2.70
CA TYR A 204 -14.43 0.91 2.61
C TYR A 204 -13.82 2.12 1.90
N ARG A 205 -14.37 2.56 0.76
CA ARG A 205 -13.93 3.75 0.03
C ARG A 205 -13.94 5.01 0.89
N LYS A 206 -15.02 5.22 1.65
CA LYS A 206 -15.13 6.36 2.60
C LYS A 206 -14.05 6.29 3.68
N SER A 207 -13.84 5.11 4.26
CA SER A 207 -12.81 4.92 5.29
C SER A 207 -11.39 5.15 4.77
N ILE A 208 -11.08 4.69 3.55
CA ILE A 208 -9.78 4.94 2.90
C ILE A 208 -9.62 6.42 2.59
N SER A 209 -10.66 7.09 2.09
CA SER A 209 -10.62 8.55 1.88
C SER A 209 -10.34 9.30 3.18
N ALA A 210 -10.99 8.93 4.29
CA ALA A 210 -10.75 9.53 5.59
C ALA A 210 -9.33 9.24 6.12
N MET A 211 -8.84 8.01 5.95
CA MET A 211 -7.46 7.64 6.29
C MET A 211 -6.45 8.55 5.56
N PHE A 212 -6.61 8.72 4.24
CA PHE A 212 -5.69 9.54 3.47
C PHE A 212 -5.74 11.02 3.85
N GLN A 213 -6.94 11.54 4.11
CA GLN A 213 -7.13 12.90 4.58
C GLN A 213 -6.49 13.13 5.95
N ASN A 214 -6.65 12.18 6.89
CA ASN A 214 -6.21 12.36 8.27
C ASN A 214 -4.70 12.10 8.45
N GLN A 215 -4.12 11.15 7.72
CA GLN A 215 -2.73 10.73 7.90
C GLN A 215 -1.75 11.38 6.92
N TYR A 216 -2.19 11.67 5.71
CA TYR A 216 -1.34 12.20 4.64
C TYR A 216 -1.77 13.60 4.20
N HIS A 217 -2.81 14.16 4.83
CA HIS A 217 -3.43 15.44 4.44
C HIS A 217 -3.79 15.48 2.95
N LEU A 218 -4.19 14.33 2.40
CA LEU A 218 -4.44 14.14 0.98
C LEU A 218 -5.90 13.77 0.73
N ASN A 219 -6.65 14.69 0.12
CA ASN A 219 -8.01 14.41 -0.32
C ASN A 219 -8.00 13.71 -1.69
N LEU A 220 -7.86 12.38 -1.69
CA LEU A 220 -7.84 11.58 -2.92
C LEU A 220 -9.09 11.72 -3.78
N ALA A 221 -10.25 12.07 -3.20
CA ALA A 221 -11.48 12.29 -3.94
C ALA A 221 -11.45 13.59 -4.77
N GLN A 222 -10.56 14.52 -4.44
CA GLN A 222 -10.36 15.80 -5.14
C GLN A 222 -9.19 15.76 -6.14
N LEU A 223 -8.56 14.59 -6.31
CA LEU A 223 -7.45 14.41 -7.24
C LEU A 223 -7.90 13.68 -8.51
N LYS A 224 -7.22 13.98 -9.61
CA LYS A 224 -7.28 13.25 -10.86
C LYS A 224 -5.88 12.76 -11.19
N LEU A 225 -5.75 11.48 -11.52
CA LEU A 225 -4.50 10.93 -12.05
C LEU A 225 -4.42 11.17 -13.56
N THR A 226 -3.30 11.70 -14.03
CA THR A 226 -3.04 12.02 -15.44
C THR A 226 -1.67 11.54 -15.88
N ASN A 227 -1.35 11.65 -17.18
CA ASN A 227 -0.02 11.37 -17.70
C ASN A 227 1.07 12.34 -17.18
N LYS A 228 0.68 13.38 -16.42
CA LYS A 228 1.58 14.32 -15.72
C LYS A 228 1.58 14.13 -14.20
N GLY A 229 0.94 13.07 -13.70
CA GLY A 229 0.80 12.76 -12.28
C GLY A 229 -0.56 13.20 -11.74
N PHE A 230 -0.66 13.34 -10.42
CA PHE A 230 -1.87 13.84 -9.76
C PHE A 230 -2.04 15.34 -9.95
N SER A 231 -3.26 15.76 -10.27
CA SER A 231 -3.71 17.14 -10.30
C SER A 231 -5.01 17.29 -9.52
N LYS A 232 -5.38 18.50 -9.12
CA LYS A 232 -6.73 18.78 -8.62
C LYS A 232 -7.75 18.51 -9.74
N LYS A 233 -8.93 18.02 -9.38
CA LYS A 233 -10.09 17.93 -10.28
C LYS A 233 -10.58 19.31 -10.70
#